data_AF-A0A533S9Y3-F1
#
_entry.id   AF-A0A533S9Y3-F1
#
_cell.length_a   1.000
_cell.length_b   1.000
_cell.length_c   1.000
_cell.angle_alpha   90.00
_cell.angle_beta   90.00
_cell.angle_gamma   90.00
#
_symmetry.space_group_name_H-M   'P 1'
#
loop_
_entity.id
_entity.type
_entity.pdbx_description
1 polymer ?
#
loop_
_entity_poly.entity_id
_entity_poly.type
_entity_poly.pdbx_seq_one_letter_code
_entity_poly.pdbx_strand_id
1 'polypeptide(L)'
;MEEQQDANTIQLNLAKFQRNAGRDYNEYFIPSNIKLVLATTPQVELDALAEDNGRMFRYRFGFSATRRVRQQVVALQQTYDLSDSEIRWLKHAGHLRISRADMTIDPSRLMPITGWIQLVIFSIVCIGMVFQVAFSGAPEWKQGLGQTILAAIWFGGASVLLKLYVVPWNTMKRSGVIGT
;
A
#
# COMPACT_ATOMS: atom_id res chain seq x y z
N MET A 1 45.83 40.86 -21.99
CA MET A 1 45.12 39.57 -22.08
C MET A 1 44.42 39.41 -20.74
N GLU A 2 43.12 39.70 -20.73
CA GLU A 2 42.29 39.71 -19.52
C GLU A 2 42.02 38.27 -19.05
N GLU A 3 42.24 38.01 -17.77
CA GLU A 3 41.84 36.79 -17.09
C GLU A 3 40.32 36.77 -16.91
N GLN A 4 39.64 35.89 -17.64
CA GLN A 4 38.23 35.57 -17.37
C GLN A 4 38.14 34.60 -16.18
N GLN A 5 38.00 35.16 -14.99
CA GLN A 5 37.19 34.54 -13.94
C GLN A 5 35.74 34.59 -14.39
N ASP A 6 35.08 33.44 -14.61
CA ASP A 6 33.88 33.05 -13.85
C ASP A 6 33.31 31.71 -14.33
N ALA A 7 33.05 30.81 -13.37
CA ALA A 7 31.92 29.88 -13.39
C ALA A 7 31.79 29.25 -12.01
N ASN A 8 31.53 30.08 -11.00
CA ASN A 8 30.69 29.76 -9.83
C ASN A 8 30.80 28.33 -9.23
N THR A 9 32.01 27.86 -8.92
CA THR A 9 32.21 26.59 -8.20
C THR A 9 31.88 26.80 -6.71
N ILE A 10 30.64 26.55 -6.32
CA ILE A 10 30.23 26.62 -4.91
C ILE A 10 30.91 25.48 -4.15
N GLN A 11 31.95 25.79 -3.37
CA GLN A 11 32.58 24.83 -2.46
C GLN A 11 31.82 24.78 -1.12
N LEU A 12 31.04 23.72 -0.92
CA LEU A 12 30.37 23.42 0.35
C LEU A 12 31.32 22.62 1.26
N ASN A 13 31.85 23.24 2.31
CA ASN A 13 32.60 22.52 3.35
C ASN A 13 31.63 22.03 4.43
N LEU A 14 31.36 20.73 4.43
CA LEU A 14 30.58 20.08 5.48
C LEU A 14 31.54 19.61 6.58
N ALA A 15 31.44 20.24 7.76
CA ALA A 15 32.42 20.22 8.85
C ALA A 15 32.85 18.84 9.43
N LYS A 16 32.28 17.72 8.96
CA LYS A 16 32.59 16.37 9.47
C LYS A 16 33.50 15.52 8.58
N PHE A 17 33.85 15.97 7.37
CA PHE A 17 34.69 15.18 6.46
C PHE A 17 35.87 15.99 5.92
N GLN A 18 37.08 15.48 6.19
CA GLN A 18 38.34 16.04 5.72
C GLN A 18 38.46 15.85 4.20
N ARG A 19 38.81 16.91 3.48
CA ARG A 19 39.08 16.85 2.03
C ARG A 19 40.28 15.94 1.75
N ASN A 20 40.09 14.89 0.97
CA ASN A 20 41.21 14.23 0.30
C ASN A 20 41.62 15.08 -0.91
N ALA A 21 42.86 15.57 -0.92
CA ALA A 21 43.43 16.38 -1.98
C ALA A 21 43.76 15.49 -3.19
N GLY A 22 42.75 15.11 -3.98
CA GLY A 22 42.96 14.14 -5.05
C GLY A 22 41.84 14.00 -6.06
N ARG A 23 41.06 15.05 -6.38
CA ARG A 23 39.98 15.00 -7.41
C ARG A 23 38.97 13.85 -7.22
N ASP A 24 38.89 13.25 -6.04
CA ASP A 24 37.85 12.29 -5.68
C ASP A 24 36.56 13.08 -5.44
N TYR A 25 35.67 13.03 -6.41
CA TYR A 25 34.33 13.56 -6.26
C TYR A 25 33.59 12.68 -5.25
N ASN A 26 33.09 13.29 -4.17
CA ASN A 26 32.06 12.64 -3.38
C ASN A 26 30.76 12.73 -4.19
N GLU A 27 30.34 11.62 -4.78
CA GLU A 27 29.03 11.51 -5.41
C GLU A 27 27.96 11.56 -4.32
N TYR A 28 27.37 12.75 -4.14
CA TYR A 28 26.23 12.92 -3.26
C TYR A 28 24.96 12.52 -3.99
N PHE A 29 24.33 11.44 -3.54
CA PHE A 29 22.98 11.14 -3.94
C PHE A 29 22.03 12.16 -3.31
N ILE A 30 21.71 13.21 -4.06
CA ILE A 30 20.68 14.19 -3.69
C ILE A 30 19.42 13.78 -4.46
N PRO A 31 18.52 13.02 -3.82
CA PRO A 31 17.31 12.57 -4.50
C PRO A 31 16.44 13.77 -4.86
N SER A 32 16.19 13.96 -6.15
CA SER A 32 15.29 14.99 -6.68
C SER A 32 13.82 14.72 -6.31
N ASN A 33 13.48 13.46 -6.01
CA ASN A 33 12.13 13.04 -5.65
C ASN A 33 12.16 11.90 -4.62
N ILE A 34 11.19 11.89 -3.72
CA ILE A 34 10.97 10.82 -2.74
C ILE A 34 10.77 9.44 -3.37
N LYS A 35 10.22 9.38 -4.59
CA LYS A 35 10.12 8.11 -5.34
C LYS A 35 11.49 7.52 -5.67
N LEU A 36 12.46 8.38 -5.96
CA LEU A 36 13.84 7.97 -6.23
C LEU A 36 14.45 7.38 -4.95
N VAL A 37 14.26 8.07 -3.80
CA VAL A 37 14.67 7.57 -2.48
C VAL A 37 14.11 6.19 -2.21
N LEU A 38 12.80 6.01 -2.40
CA LEU A 38 12.14 4.72 -2.15
C LEU A 38 12.65 3.60 -3.07
N ALA A 39 13.13 3.92 -4.27
CA ALA A 39 13.60 2.94 -5.24
C ALA A 39 15.09 2.58 -5.06
N THR A 40 15.92 3.52 -4.58
CA THR A 40 17.37 3.36 -4.53
C THR A 40 17.90 3.10 -3.12
N THR A 41 17.17 3.53 -2.09
CA THR A 41 17.60 3.41 -0.69
C THR A 41 17.26 2.01 -0.17
N PRO A 42 18.19 1.33 0.54
CA PRO A 42 17.92 0.02 1.11
C PRO A 42 16.82 0.06 2.18
N GLN A 43 16.07 -1.03 2.30
CA GLN A 43 14.90 -1.13 3.19
C GLN A 43 15.21 -0.77 4.65
N VAL A 44 16.36 -1.19 5.16
CA VAL A 44 16.79 -0.93 6.55
C VAL A 44 16.95 0.57 6.82
N GLU A 45 17.49 1.31 5.85
CA GLU A 45 17.63 2.77 5.96
C GLU A 45 16.27 3.46 5.81
N LEU A 46 15.41 2.96 4.92
CA LEU A 46 14.03 3.43 4.80
C LEU A 46 13.21 3.21 6.07
N ASP A 47 13.43 2.11 6.79
CA ASP A 47 12.78 1.76 8.06
C ASP A 47 13.20 2.74 9.16
N ALA A 48 14.52 2.92 9.35
CA ALA A 48 15.06 3.88 10.30
C ALA A 48 14.55 5.31 10.03
N LEU A 49 14.51 5.71 8.75
CA LEU A 49 14.02 7.02 8.35
C LEU A 49 12.51 7.15 8.61
N ALA A 50 11.72 6.11 8.38
CA ALA A 50 10.27 6.14 8.59
C ALA A 50 9.87 6.18 10.07
N GLU A 51 10.66 5.61 10.98
CA GLU A 51 10.39 5.68 12.42
C GLU A 51 10.39 7.13 12.93
N ASP A 52 11.41 7.91 12.55
CA ASP A 52 11.58 9.27 13.03
C ASP A 52 10.82 10.29 12.15
N ASN A 53 10.85 10.09 10.83
CA ASN A 53 10.20 10.98 9.87
C ASN A 53 8.77 10.53 9.52
N GLY A 54 7.79 11.18 10.14
CA GLY A 54 6.37 10.91 9.86
C GLY A 54 5.92 11.18 8.41
N ARG A 55 6.63 12.03 7.66
CA ARG A 55 6.33 12.23 6.22
C ARG A 55 6.77 11.03 5.40
N MET A 56 7.96 10.50 5.70
CA MET A 56 8.49 9.31 5.03
C MET A 56 7.58 8.10 5.27
N PHE A 57 7.17 7.91 6.52
CA PHE A 57 6.21 6.89 6.90
C PHE A 57 4.89 7.00 6.13
N ARG A 58 4.34 8.23 6.01
CA ARG A 58 3.11 8.46 5.25
C ARG A 58 3.26 8.12 3.77
N TYR A 59 4.43 8.39 3.17
CA TYR A 59 4.69 8.03 1.78
C TYR A 59 4.76 6.51 1.57
N ARG A 60 5.39 5.77 2.49
CA ARG A 60 5.50 4.32 2.43
C ARG A 60 4.17 3.62 2.65
N PHE A 61 3.51 3.92 3.76
CA PHE A 61 2.33 3.15 4.20
C PHE A 61 0.99 3.82 3.87
N GLY A 62 0.99 5.09 3.45
CA GLY A 62 -0.22 5.81 3.05
C GLY A 62 -1.01 6.43 4.21
N PHE A 63 -0.46 6.51 5.42
CA PHE A 63 -1.13 7.07 6.59
C PHE A 63 -0.17 7.72 7.59
N SER A 64 -0.71 8.58 8.46
CA SER A 64 0.06 9.20 9.55
C SER A 64 -0.14 8.45 10.86
N ALA A 65 0.93 8.29 11.63
CA ALA A 65 0.93 7.64 12.93
C ALA A 65 1.92 8.31 13.90
N THR A 66 1.70 8.11 15.20
CA THR A 66 2.64 8.54 16.26
C THR A 66 3.92 7.72 16.19
N ARG A 67 5.04 8.24 16.72
CA ARG A 67 6.35 7.57 16.66
C ARG A 67 6.29 6.12 17.16
N ARG A 68 5.61 5.88 18.29
CA ARG A 68 5.43 4.53 18.85
C ARG A 68 4.74 3.58 17.89
N VAL A 69 3.65 4.03 17.26
CA VAL A 69 2.92 3.21 16.27
C VAL A 69 3.76 2.98 15.01
N ARG A 70 4.54 3.97 14.57
CA ARG A 70 5.44 3.78 13.41
C ARG A 70 6.46 2.66 13.67
N GLN A 71 7.03 2.63 14.87
CA GLN A 71 7.93 1.56 15.30
C GLN A 71 7.24 0.19 15.35
N GLN A 72 6.02 0.13 15.87
CA GLN A 72 5.23 -1.11 15.87
C GLN A 72 4.94 -1.61 14.45
N VAL A 73 4.65 -0.71 13.50
CA VAL A 73 4.39 -1.07 12.10
C VAL A 73 5.67 -1.58 11.40
N VAL A 74 6.82 -0.94 11.63
CA VAL A 74 8.11 -1.40 11.09
C VAL A 74 8.50 -2.75 11.71
N ALA A 75 8.32 -2.93 13.02
CA ALA A 75 8.57 -4.22 13.68
C ALA A 75 7.66 -5.33 13.15
N LEU A 76 6.38 -5.03 12.90
CA LEU A 76 5.45 -5.97 12.26
C LEU A 76 5.93 -6.36 10.87
N GLN A 77 6.36 -5.37 10.08
CA GLN A 77 6.88 -5.58 8.74
C GLN A 77 8.03 -6.58 8.75
N GLN A 78 9.00 -6.39 9.65
CA GLN A 78 10.18 -7.23 9.77
C GLN A 78 9.86 -8.62 10.32
N THR A 79 8.93 -8.72 11.29
CA THR A 79 8.53 -9.99 11.91
C THR A 79 7.88 -10.93 10.90
N TYR A 80 7.11 -10.37 9.97
CA TYR A 80 6.28 -11.13 9.04
C TYR A 80 6.72 -11.03 7.57
N ASP A 81 7.89 -10.42 7.32
CA ASP A 81 8.46 -10.15 6.00
C ASP A 81 7.43 -9.55 5.00
N LEU A 82 6.65 -8.58 5.49
CA LEU A 82 5.58 -7.97 4.71
C LEU A 82 6.11 -6.86 3.79
N SER A 83 5.53 -6.73 2.61
CA SER A 83 5.77 -5.57 1.75
C SER A 83 5.03 -4.32 2.25
N ASP A 84 5.56 -3.14 1.90
CA ASP A 84 4.89 -1.84 2.16
C ASP A 84 3.44 -1.82 1.60
N SER A 85 3.24 -2.51 0.47
CA SER A 85 1.93 -2.61 -0.19
C SER A 85 0.94 -3.46 0.60
N GLU A 86 1.39 -4.55 1.22
CA GLU A 86 0.57 -5.42 2.05
C GLU A 86 0.16 -4.73 3.35
N ILE A 87 1.07 -3.97 3.98
CA ILE A 87 0.73 -3.17 5.17
C ILE A 87 -0.32 -2.10 4.82
N ARG A 88 -0.19 -1.45 3.65
CA ARG A 88 -1.18 -0.49 3.17
C ARG A 88 -2.55 -1.13 2.97
N TRP A 89 -2.59 -2.34 2.39
CA TRP A 89 -3.81 -3.10 2.20
C TRP A 89 -4.41 -3.60 3.52
N LEU A 90 -3.58 -4.07 4.47
CA LEU A 90 -4.01 -4.48 5.81
C LEU A 90 -4.71 -3.34 6.54
N LYS A 91 -4.19 -2.11 6.42
CA LYS A 91 -4.86 -0.93 6.94
C LYS A 91 -6.15 -0.61 6.19
N HIS A 92 -6.13 -0.65 4.86
CA HIS A 92 -7.31 -0.30 4.06
C HIS A 92 -8.46 -1.28 4.27
N ALA A 93 -8.16 -2.57 4.43
CA ALA A 93 -9.11 -3.62 4.77
C ALA A 93 -9.57 -3.58 6.23
N GLY A 94 -8.99 -2.71 7.06
CA GLY A 94 -9.37 -2.56 8.47
C GLY A 94 -8.82 -3.62 9.43
N HIS A 95 -7.94 -4.52 8.95
CA HIS A 95 -7.29 -5.55 9.77
C HIS A 95 -6.22 -4.98 10.71
N LEU A 96 -5.71 -3.79 10.40
CA LEU A 96 -4.72 -3.07 11.20
C LEU A 96 -5.39 -1.87 11.86
N ARG A 97 -5.87 -2.06 13.10
CA ARG A 97 -6.49 -1.00 13.90
C ARG A 97 -5.39 -0.20 14.60
N ILE A 98 -5.17 1.00 14.10
CA ILE A 98 -4.22 1.96 14.68
C ILE A 98 -4.96 2.85 15.66
N SER A 99 -4.70 2.68 16.95
CA SER A 99 -5.03 3.67 17.97
C SER A 99 -3.90 4.71 18.08
N ARG A 100 -4.11 5.78 18.87
CA ARG A 100 -3.07 6.81 19.09
C ARG A 100 -1.84 6.26 19.83
N ALA A 101 -2.03 5.22 20.64
CA ALA A 101 -1.00 4.64 21.51
C ALA A 101 -0.54 3.24 21.06
N ASP A 102 -1.45 2.42 20.52
CA ASP A 102 -1.16 1.03 20.17
C ASP A 102 -1.72 0.63 18.81
N MET A 103 -1.01 -0.31 18.18
CA MET A 103 -1.45 -1.05 17.02
C MET A 103 -2.00 -2.40 17.48
N THR A 104 -3.32 -2.58 17.33
CA THR A 104 -3.93 -3.91 17.50
C THR A 104 -4.16 -4.51 16.13
N ILE A 105 -3.57 -5.69 15.92
CA ILE A 105 -4.02 -6.59 14.86
C ILE A 105 -5.26 -7.25 15.42
N ASP A 106 -6.38 -7.10 14.73
CA ASP A 106 -7.62 -7.79 15.08
C ASP A 106 -7.74 -8.99 14.12
N PRO A 107 -7.19 -10.16 14.48
CA PRO A 107 -7.21 -11.35 13.63
C PRO A 107 -8.58 -12.03 13.73
N SER A 108 -9.67 -11.26 13.70
CA SER A 108 -11.00 -11.83 13.85
C SER A 108 -11.24 -12.82 12.69
N ARG A 109 -11.27 -14.12 13.03
CA ARG A 109 -11.58 -15.23 12.10
C ARG A 109 -12.95 -15.09 11.44
N LEU A 110 -13.79 -14.17 11.93
CA LEU A 110 -15.13 -13.88 11.43
C LEU A 110 -15.11 -12.97 10.18
N MET A 111 -14.07 -12.17 9.98
CA MET A 111 -13.98 -11.24 8.83
C MET A 111 -13.89 -11.90 7.44
N PRO A 112 -13.15 -13.00 7.21
CA PRO A 112 -13.23 -13.70 5.93
C PRO A 112 -14.62 -14.32 5.73
N ILE A 113 -15.26 -14.80 6.80
CA ILE A 113 -16.59 -15.40 6.74
C ILE A 113 -17.61 -14.35 6.31
N THR A 114 -17.56 -13.13 6.86
CA THR A 114 -18.44 -12.04 6.42
C THR A 114 -18.18 -11.62 4.98
N GLY A 115 -16.91 -11.59 4.54
CA GLY A 115 -16.55 -11.34 3.14
C GLY A 115 -17.13 -12.37 2.18
N TRP A 116 -17.03 -13.67 2.52
CA TRP A 116 -17.64 -14.76 1.74
C TRP A 116 -19.17 -14.68 1.75
N ILE A 117 -19.79 -14.43 2.91
CA ILE A 117 -21.24 -14.24 3.01
C ILE A 117 -21.71 -13.07 2.14
N GLN A 118 -21.01 -11.94 2.17
CA GLN A 118 -21.35 -10.77 1.36
C GLN A 118 -21.18 -11.03 -0.13
N LEU A 119 -20.15 -11.79 -0.53
CA LEU A 119 -19.96 -12.20 -1.91
C LEU A 119 -21.07 -13.16 -2.39
N VAL A 120 -21.50 -14.11 -1.54
CA VAL A 120 -22.62 -15.01 -1.84
C VAL A 120 -23.92 -14.22 -1.98
N ILE A 121 -24.23 -13.33 -1.05
CA ILE A 121 -25.45 -12.50 -1.10
C ILE A 121 -25.45 -11.61 -2.36
N PHE A 122 -24.33 -10.93 -2.66
CA PHE A 122 -24.20 -10.09 -3.84
C PHE A 122 -24.38 -10.90 -5.13
N SER A 123 -23.78 -12.10 -5.20
CA SER A 123 -23.94 -13.02 -6.32
C SER A 123 -25.40 -13.43 -6.53
N ILE A 124 -26.12 -13.79 -5.46
CA ILE A 124 -27.54 -14.16 -5.52
C ILE A 124 -28.39 -13.00 -6.07
N VAL A 125 -28.14 -11.77 -5.60
CA VAL A 125 -28.85 -10.57 -6.09
C VAL A 125 -28.57 -10.33 -7.57
N CYS A 126 -27.31 -10.40 -8.01
CA CYS A 126 -26.95 -10.25 -9.42
C CYS A 126 -27.60 -11.32 -10.30
N ILE A 127 -27.60 -12.58 -9.87
CA ILE A 127 -28.28 -13.68 -10.57
C ILE A 127 -29.79 -13.41 -10.67
N GLY A 128 -30.42 -12.99 -9.58
CA GLY A 128 -31.84 -12.62 -9.57
C GLY A 128 -32.17 -11.49 -10.56
N MET A 129 -31.32 -10.46 -10.65
CA MET A 129 -31.47 -9.38 -11.62
C MET A 129 -31.30 -9.86 -13.06
N VAL A 130 -30.33 -10.75 -13.34
CA VAL A 130 -30.14 -11.35 -14.67
C VAL A 130 -31.38 -12.12 -15.10
N PHE A 131 -31.97 -12.93 -14.21
CA PHE A 131 -33.22 -13.63 -14.48
C PHE A 131 -34.38 -12.65 -14.69
N GLN A 132 -34.49 -11.59 -13.88
CA GLN A 132 -35.53 -10.58 -14.06
C GLN A 132 -35.45 -9.89 -15.43
N VAL A 133 -34.24 -9.60 -15.92
CA VAL A 133 -34.03 -9.05 -17.25
C VAL A 133 -34.35 -10.08 -18.33
N ALA A 134 -33.96 -11.35 -18.15
CA ALA A 134 -34.24 -12.44 -19.09
C ALA A 134 -35.75 -12.73 -19.26
N PHE A 135 -36.52 -12.65 -18.18
CA PHE A 135 -37.98 -12.83 -18.21
C PHE A 135 -38.77 -11.53 -18.42
N SER A 136 -38.08 -10.41 -18.66
CA SER A 136 -38.76 -9.15 -18.98
C SER A 136 -39.40 -9.24 -20.37
N GLY A 137 -40.61 -8.71 -20.55
CA GLY A 137 -41.24 -8.60 -21.88
C GLY A 137 -40.56 -7.58 -22.82
N ALA A 138 -39.31 -7.21 -22.56
CA ALA A 138 -38.56 -6.22 -23.33
C ALA A 138 -37.99 -6.83 -24.63
N PRO A 139 -37.70 -6.00 -25.65
CA PRO A 139 -37.02 -6.44 -26.86
C PRO A 139 -35.66 -7.10 -26.57
N GLU A 140 -35.31 -8.14 -27.32
CA GLU A 140 -34.10 -8.97 -27.11
C GLU A 140 -32.80 -8.15 -27.03
N TRP A 141 -32.64 -7.12 -27.85
CA TRP A 141 -31.46 -6.27 -27.82
C TRP A 141 -31.32 -5.48 -26.50
N LYS A 142 -32.43 -5.09 -25.87
CA LYS A 142 -32.44 -4.42 -24.57
C LYS A 142 -32.15 -5.41 -23.44
N GLN A 143 -32.65 -6.64 -23.57
CA GLN A 143 -32.34 -7.72 -22.63
C GLN A 143 -30.85 -8.06 -22.65
N GLY A 144 -30.26 -8.24 -23.85
CA GLY A 144 -28.83 -8.50 -24.00
C GLY A 144 -27.94 -7.37 -23.46
N LEU A 145 -28.32 -6.12 -23.70
CA LEU A 145 -27.63 -4.96 -23.12
C LEU A 145 -27.73 -4.95 -21.58
N GLY A 146 -28.91 -5.24 -21.03
CA GLY A 146 -29.11 -5.32 -19.57
C GLY A 146 -28.26 -6.43 -18.93
N GLN A 147 -28.21 -7.61 -19.56
CA GLN A 147 -27.42 -8.74 -19.07
C GLN A 147 -25.91 -8.47 -19.12
N THR A 148 -25.42 -7.85 -20.19
CA THR A 148 -23.99 -7.51 -20.32
C THR A 148 -23.55 -6.47 -19.28
N ILE A 149 -24.37 -5.44 -19.02
CA ILE A 149 -24.11 -4.45 -17.97
C ILE A 149 -24.11 -5.12 -16.58
N LEU A 150 -25.11 -5.96 -16.30
CA LEU A 150 -25.19 -6.68 -15.03
C LEU A 150 -24.01 -7.63 -14.82
N ALA A 151 -23.57 -8.32 -15.87
CA ALA A 151 -22.38 -9.16 -15.83
C ALA A 151 -21.13 -8.33 -15.51
N ALA A 152 -20.93 -7.19 -16.18
CA ALA A 152 -19.81 -6.30 -15.89
C ALA A 152 -19.81 -5.80 -14.44
N ILE A 153 -20.99 -5.42 -13.92
CA ILE A 153 -21.15 -4.99 -12.51
C ILE A 153 -20.85 -6.15 -11.57
N TRP A 154 -21.33 -7.36 -11.87
CA TRP A 154 -21.10 -8.53 -11.04
C TRP A 154 -19.61 -8.90 -10.98
N PHE A 155 -18.94 -9.01 -12.13
CA PHE A 155 -17.50 -9.29 -12.19
C PHE A 155 -16.67 -8.19 -11.53
N GLY A 156 -17.01 -6.91 -11.76
CA GLY A 156 -16.36 -5.78 -11.13
C GLY A 156 -16.50 -5.81 -9.61
N GLY A 157 -17.73 -5.94 -9.10
CA GLY A 157 -18.03 -6.01 -7.68
C GLY A 157 -17.39 -7.21 -7.00
N ALA A 158 -17.46 -8.40 -7.62
CA ALA A 158 -16.80 -9.61 -7.12
C ALA A 158 -15.28 -9.43 -7.04
N SER A 159 -14.65 -8.81 -8.03
CA SER A 159 -13.20 -8.55 -8.01
C SER A 159 -12.78 -7.64 -6.86
N VAL A 160 -13.58 -6.61 -6.55
CA VAL A 160 -13.33 -5.68 -5.45
C VAL A 160 -13.51 -6.39 -4.10
N LEU A 161 -14.60 -7.15 -3.94
CA LEU A 161 -14.86 -7.93 -2.72
C LEU A 161 -13.76 -8.96 -2.47
N LEU A 162 -13.31 -9.68 -3.50
CA LEU A 162 -12.20 -10.63 -3.38
C LEU A 162 -10.90 -9.92 -2.99
N LYS A 163 -10.59 -8.76 -3.59
CA LYS A 163 -9.42 -7.97 -3.20
C LYS A 163 -9.49 -7.44 -1.77
N LEU A 164 -10.69 -7.08 -1.30
CA LEU A 164 -10.86 -6.47 0.01
C LEU A 164 -10.85 -7.50 1.15
N TYR A 165 -11.40 -8.70 0.92
CA TYR A 165 -11.56 -9.71 1.97
C TYR A 165 -10.63 -10.92 1.84
N VAL A 166 -10.33 -11.38 0.62
CA VAL A 166 -9.57 -12.64 0.41
C VAL A 166 -8.07 -12.38 0.34
N VAL A 167 -7.63 -11.31 -0.32
CA VAL A 167 -6.19 -10.99 -0.44
C VAL A 167 -5.55 -10.74 0.94
N PRO A 168 -6.12 -9.89 1.82
CA PRO A 168 -5.52 -9.66 3.14
C PRO A 168 -5.52 -10.92 4.01
N TRP A 169 -6.56 -11.74 3.90
CA TRP A 169 -6.64 -13.03 4.61
C TRP A 169 -5.54 -14.00 4.19
N ASN A 170 -5.29 -14.13 2.89
CA ASN A 170 -4.22 -14.98 2.37
C ASN A 170 -2.84 -14.46 2.78
N THR A 171 -2.64 -13.14 2.81
CA THR A 171 -1.41 -12.54 3.34
C THR A 171 -1.24 -12.84 4.83
N MET A 172 -2.29 -12.73 5.65
CA MET A 172 -2.26 -13.06 7.08
C MET A 172 -2.03 -14.56 7.35
N LYS A 173 -2.58 -15.44 6.50
CA LYS A 173 -2.40 -16.89 6.60
C LYS A 173 -0.97 -17.30 6.21
N ARG A 174 -0.40 -16.69 5.16
CA ARG A 174 0.98 -16.94 4.71
C ARG A 174 2.02 -16.40 5.69
N SER A 175 1.75 -15.26 6.33
CA SER A 175 2.64 -14.68 7.35
C SER A 175 2.53 -15.39 8.70
N GLY A 176 1.61 -16.33 8.91
CA GLY A 176 1.49 -17.03 10.20
C GLY A 176 0.95 -16.17 11.34
N VAL A 177 0.44 -14.96 11.05
CA VAL A 177 -0.27 -14.08 12.01
C VAL A 177 -1.49 -14.78 12.59
N ILE A 178 -2.09 -15.69 11.82
CA ILE A 178 -3.22 -16.52 12.23
C ILE A 178 -2.71 -17.95 12.35
N GLY A 179 -2.50 -18.40 13.59
CA GLY A 179 -2.23 -19.80 13.88
C GLY A 179 -3.33 -20.68 13.29
N THR A 180 -2.91 -21.80 12.69
CA THR A 180 -3.78 -22.89 12.20
C THR A 180 -4.82 -23.28 13.24
#